data_AF-A0A3G2GBK7-F1
#
_entry.id   AF-A0A3G2GBK7-F1
#
_cell.length_a   1.000
_cell.length_b   1.000
_cell.length_c   1.000
_cell.angle_alpha   90.00
_cell.angle_beta   90.00
_cell.angle_gamma   90.00
#
_symmetry.space_group_name_H-M   'P 1'
#
loop_
_entity.id
_entity.type
_entity.pdbx_description
1 polymer ?
#
loop_
_entity_poly.entity_id
_entity_poly.type
_entity_poly.pdbx_seq_one_letter_code
_entity_poly.pdbx_strand_id
1 'polypeptide(L)'
;MKLKEKYIQISMVIITLVMTILRFLLNEKGRVTPDSIRYMRFADALPTIDNTITPLGYPLSIRFFTYFAFDEFWSSKIVGIISFLLIVIFAWKKDFYLKESIVVCSFLSFVSIFSATLSEGLMLSFIFILMYVSNCIIQKNGQKQKAFST
;
A
#
# COMPACT_ATOMS: atom_id res chain seq x y z
N MET A 1 -4.15 18.83 17.33
CA MET A 1 -4.02 19.30 15.93
C MET A 1 -4.99 20.45 15.70
N LYS A 2 -4.59 21.54 15.04
CA LYS A 2 -5.53 22.66 14.77
C LYS A 2 -6.62 22.16 13.80
N LEU A 3 -7.90 22.46 14.05
CA LEU A 3 -9.05 21.96 13.26
C LEU A 3 -8.83 22.12 11.74
N LYS A 4 -8.33 23.29 11.31
CA LYS A 4 -8.03 23.59 9.89
C LYS A 4 -7.05 22.61 9.26
N GLU A 5 -6.01 22.21 9.98
CA GLU A 5 -4.96 21.31 9.48
C GLU A 5 -5.50 19.89 9.29
N LYS A 6 -6.40 19.44 10.19
CA LYS A 6 -7.05 18.13 10.08
C LYS A 6 -7.94 18.05 8.83
N TYR A 7 -8.67 19.12 8.51
CA TYR A 7 -9.47 19.18 7.29
C TYR A 7 -8.61 19.11 6.02
N ILE A 8 -7.47 19.80 6.01
CA ILE A 8 -6.54 19.76 4.87
C ILE A 8 -6.01 18.34 4.64
N GLN A 9 -5.61 17.64 5.71
CA GLN A 9 -5.13 16.26 5.60
C GLN A 9 -6.21 15.32 5.07
N ILE A 10 -7.42 15.40 5.62
CA ILE A 10 -8.54 14.56 5.17
C ILE A 10 -8.85 14.83 3.70
N SER A 11 -8.89 16.11 3.29
CA SER A 11 -9.09 16.50 1.89
C SER A 11 -7.99 15.91 0.98
N MET A 12 -6.73 16.00 1.38
CA MET A 12 -5.61 15.40 0.61
C MET A 12 -5.76 13.89 0.47
N VAL A 13 -6.13 13.17 1.53
CA VAL A 13 -6.37 11.72 1.46
C VAL A 13 -7.50 11.41 0.49
N ILE A 14 -8.61 12.15 0.55
CA ILE A 14 -9.76 11.97 -0.35
C ILE A 14 -9.36 12.22 -1.80
N ILE A 15 -8.69 13.34 -2.08
CA ILE A 15 -8.23 13.67 -3.44
C ILE A 15 -7.27 12.60 -3.95
N THR A 16 -6.34 12.14 -3.11
CA THR A 16 -5.37 11.09 -3.47
C THR A 16 -6.08 9.77 -3.81
N LEU A 17 -7.08 9.39 -3.01
CA LEU A 17 -7.90 8.20 -3.25
C LEU A 17 -8.67 8.31 -4.57
N VAL A 18 -9.36 9.43 -4.79
CA VAL A 18 -10.13 9.70 -6.01
C VAL A 18 -9.21 9.66 -7.23
N MET A 19 -8.05 10.32 -7.16
CA MET A 19 -7.07 10.33 -8.25
C MET A 19 -6.49 8.93 -8.54
N THR A 20 -6.33 8.10 -7.51
CA THR A 20 -5.91 6.69 -7.68
C THR A 20 -6.96 5.91 -8.46
N ILE A 21 -8.25 6.10 -8.11
CA ILE A 21 -9.38 5.45 -8.78
C ILE A 21 -9.50 5.93 -10.24
N LEU A 22 -9.52 7.25 -10.45
CA LEU A 22 -9.62 7.83 -11.79
C LEU A 22 -8.48 7.37 -12.70
N ARG A 23 -7.28 7.17 -12.17
CA ARG A 23 -6.12 6.77 -12.98
C ARG A 23 -6.24 5.40 -13.65
N PHE A 24 -6.95 4.45 -13.04
CA PHE A 24 -7.20 3.18 -13.68
C PHE A 24 -8.56 3.13 -14.40
N LEU A 25 -9.53 3.97 -14.05
CA LEU A 25 -10.80 4.06 -14.78
C LEU A 25 -10.66 4.79 -16.13
N LEU A 26 -9.89 5.88 -16.18
CA LEU A 26 -9.71 6.70 -17.38
C LEU A 26 -8.60 6.21 -18.31
N ASN A 27 -7.92 5.11 -17.95
CA ASN A 27 -6.86 4.55 -18.76
C ASN A 27 -7.42 3.44 -19.65
N GLU A 28 -7.15 3.50 -20.96
CA GLU A 28 -7.67 2.56 -21.96
C GLU A 28 -7.43 1.08 -21.63
N LYS A 29 -6.33 0.78 -20.93
CA LYS A 29 -5.97 -0.59 -20.51
C LYS A 29 -6.07 -0.81 -19.01
N GLY A 30 -6.74 0.08 -18.27
CA GLY A 30 -6.86 -0.04 -16.82
C GLY A 30 -5.52 -0.01 -16.06
N ARG A 31 -4.47 0.57 -16.67
CA ARG A 31 -3.06 0.49 -16.20
C ARG A 31 -2.56 -0.94 -16.02
N VAL A 32 -2.96 -1.85 -16.90
CA VAL A 32 -2.45 -3.22 -16.97
C VAL A 32 -1.20 -3.23 -17.85
N THR A 33 -0.10 -3.75 -17.30
CA THR A 33 1.16 -4.01 -18.01
C THR A 33 1.38 -5.52 -18.21
N PRO A 34 2.37 -5.96 -19.01
CA PRO A 34 2.70 -7.39 -19.12
C PRO A 34 2.97 -8.04 -17.76
N ASP A 35 3.62 -7.31 -16.84
CA ASP A 35 3.85 -7.77 -15.47
C ASP A 35 2.55 -7.90 -14.68
N SER A 36 1.61 -6.98 -14.86
CA SER A 36 0.28 -7.08 -14.26
C SER A 36 -0.45 -8.37 -14.70
N ILE A 37 -0.39 -8.69 -15.99
CA ILE A 37 -1.00 -9.92 -16.53
C ILE A 37 -0.34 -11.15 -15.92
N ARG A 38 0.99 -11.14 -15.77
CA ARG A 38 1.73 -12.21 -15.11
C ARG A 38 1.27 -12.41 -13.67
N TYR A 39 1.09 -11.34 -12.90
CA TYR A 39 0.58 -11.42 -11.53
C TYR A 39 -0.86 -11.96 -11.45
N MET A 40 -1.75 -11.50 -12.34
CA MET A 40 -3.14 -11.98 -12.38
C MET A 40 -3.22 -13.46 -12.76
N ARG A 41 -2.47 -13.88 -13.79
CA ARG A 41 -2.39 -15.29 -14.21
C ARG A 41 -1.84 -16.17 -13.09
N PHE A 42 -0.83 -15.68 -12.37
CA PHE A 42 -0.29 -16.44 -11.24
C PHE A 42 -1.32 -16.53 -10.10
N ALA A 43 -2.05 -15.46 -9.80
CA ALA A 43 -3.13 -15.49 -8.81
C ALA A 43 -4.22 -16.51 -9.16
N ASP A 44 -4.59 -16.61 -10.44
CA ASP A 44 -5.59 -17.58 -10.91
C ASP A 44 -5.10 -19.03 -10.82
N ALA A 45 -3.82 -19.26 -11.18
CA ALA A 45 -3.20 -20.58 -11.10
C ALA A 45 -3.07 -21.14 -9.66
N LEU A 46 -3.15 -20.30 -8.62
CA LEU A 46 -3.06 -20.77 -7.24
C LEU A 46 -4.24 -21.71 -6.88
N PRO A 47 -3.97 -22.86 -6.23
CA PRO A 47 -2.77 -23.18 -5.44
C PRO A 47 -1.63 -23.88 -6.19
N THR A 48 -1.73 -24.10 -7.50
CA THR A 48 -0.63 -24.71 -8.25
C THR A 48 0.52 -23.72 -8.38
N ILE A 49 1.66 -24.06 -7.77
CA ILE A 49 2.86 -23.22 -7.80
C ILE A 49 3.63 -23.59 -9.07
N ASP A 50 3.55 -22.71 -10.06
CA ASP A 50 4.43 -22.78 -11.23
C ASP A 50 5.81 -22.18 -10.87
N ASN A 51 6.86 -22.49 -11.62
CA ASN A 51 8.26 -22.08 -11.36
C ASN A 51 8.52 -20.57 -11.62
N THR A 52 7.66 -19.71 -11.08
CA THR A 52 7.73 -18.26 -11.21
C THR A 52 8.64 -17.63 -10.15
N ILE A 53 9.59 -16.81 -10.61
CA ILE A 53 10.49 -15.99 -9.76
C ILE A 53 9.82 -14.80 -9.06
N THR A 54 8.52 -14.57 -9.27
CA THR A 54 7.80 -13.42 -8.71
C THR A 54 7.41 -13.66 -7.24
N PRO A 55 7.45 -12.62 -6.39
CA PRO A 55 7.10 -12.76 -4.98
C PRO A 55 5.63 -13.19 -4.82
N LEU A 56 5.42 -14.24 -4.02
CA LEU A 56 4.13 -14.91 -3.88
C LEU A 56 3.07 -14.08 -3.14
N GLY A 57 3.49 -13.11 -2.33
CA GLY A 57 2.60 -12.31 -1.48
C GLY A 57 1.56 -11.49 -2.25
N TYR A 58 1.94 -10.91 -3.39
CA TYR A 58 1.01 -10.12 -4.19
C TYR A 58 -0.04 -10.98 -4.94
N PRO A 59 0.33 -12.04 -5.69
CA PRO A 59 -0.62 -13.00 -6.25
C PRO A 59 -1.57 -13.60 -5.20
N LEU A 60 -1.08 -13.96 -4.01
CA LEU A 60 -1.92 -14.44 -2.91
C LEU A 60 -2.94 -13.39 -2.48
N SER A 61 -2.54 -12.12 -2.37
CA SER A 61 -3.46 -11.05 -2.00
C SER A 61 -4.54 -10.84 -3.05
N ILE A 62 -4.22 -10.96 -4.34
CA ILE A 62 -5.20 -10.91 -5.43
C ILE A 62 -6.17 -12.08 -5.29
N ARG A 63 -5.65 -13.32 -5.18
CA ARG A 63 -6.48 -14.53 -5.04
C ARG A 63 -7.36 -14.50 -3.80
N PHE A 64 -6.91 -13.88 -2.72
CA PHE A 64 -7.73 -13.67 -1.53
C PHE A 64 -8.98 -12.84 -1.84
N PHE A 65 -8.83 -11.76 -2.62
CA PHE A 65 -9.97 -10.92 -2.99
C PHE A 65 -10.85 -11.54 -4.07
N THR A 66 -10.32 -12.41 -4.94
CA THR A 66 -11.16 -13.09 -5.94
C THR A 66 -12.16 -14.06 -5.32
N TYR A 67 -11.89 -14.61 -4.13
CA TYR A 67 -12.88 -15.42 -3.38
C TYR A 67 -14.17 -14.66 -3.04
N PHE A 68 -14.14 -13.33 -3.04
CA PHE A 68 -15.33 -12.48 -2.80
C PHE A 68 -16.10 -12.15 -4.10
N ALA A 69 -15.98 -13.00 -5.13
CA ALA A 69 -16.61 -12.86 -6.44
C ALA A 69 -16.12 -11.67 -7.29
N PHE A 70 -14.88 -11.23 -7.08
CA PHE A 70 -14.22 -10.24 -7.94
C PHE A 70 -13.33 -10.92 -8.97
N ASP A 71 -13.29 -10.39 -10.20
CA ASP A 71 -12.26 -10.79 -11.18
C ASP A 71 -10.85 -10.43 -10.68
N GLU A 72 -9.82 -11.07 -11.22
CA GLU A 72 -8.41 -10.81 -10.88
C GLU A 72 -8.03 -9.35 -11.10
N PHE A 73 -8.61 -8.73 -12.14
CA PHE A 73 -8.44 -7.32 -12.42
C PHE A 73 -8.94 -6.44 -11.28
N TRP A 74 -10.21 -6.56 -10.89
CA TRP A 74 -10.82 -5.77 -9.82
C TRP A 74 -10.19 -6.04 -8.47
N SER A 75 -9.89 -7.31 -8.19
CA SER A 75 -9.14 -7.75 -7.01
C SER A 75 -7.80 -7.02 -6.91
N SER A 76 -7.04 -6.91 -8.00
CA SER A 76 -5.77 -6.19 -8.00
C SER A 76 -5.89 -4.69 -7.69
N LYS A 77 -6.99 -4.04 -8.11
CA LYS A 77 -7.25 -2.63 -7.80
C LYS A 77 -7.63 -2.43 -6.33
N ILE A 78 -8.43 -3.34 -5.80
CA ILE A 78 -8.78 -3.39 -4.38
C ILE A 78 -7.50 -3.52 -3.54
N VAL A 79 -6.58 -4.41 -3.91
CA VAL A 79 -5.27 -4.54 -3.21
C VAL A 79 -4.52 -3.21 -3.19
N GLY A 80 -4.43 -2.50 -4.32
CA GLY A 80 -3.76 -1.20 -4.41
C GLY A 80 -4.40 -0.14 -3.48
N ILE A 81 -5.72 -0.03 -3.51
CA ILE A 81 -6.49 0.90 -2.65
C ILE A 81 -6.30 0.56 -1.17
N ILE A 82 -6.41 -0.73 -0.81
CA ILE A 82 -6.22 -1.18 0.57
C ILE A 82 -4.79 -0.91 1.04
N SER A 83 -3.79 -1.08 0.18
CA SER A 83 -2.40 -0.79 0.52
C SER A 83 -2.19 0.69 0.88
N PHE A 84 -2.78 1.60 0.10
CA PHE A 84 -2.78 3.03 0.41
C PHE A 84 -3.53 3.33 1.72
N LEU A 85 -4.75 2.80 1.88
CA LEU A 85 -5.54 3.02 3.10
C LEU A 85 -4.85 2.46 4.34
N LEU A 86 -4.15 1.33 4.23
CA LEU A 86 -3.38 0.74 5.31
C LEU A 86 -2.30 1.70 5.78
N ILE A 87 -1.51 2.28 4.87
CA ILE A 87 -0.49 3.28 5.22
C ILE A 87 -1.11 4.46 5.97
N VAL A 88 -2.19 5.03 5.43
CA VAL A 88 -2.84 6.22 6.00
C VAL A 88 -3.49 5.92 7.36
N ILE A 89 -4.25 4.84 7.49
CA ILE A 89 -4.89 4.42 8.74
C ILE A 89 -3.83 4.09 9.79
N PHE A 90 -2.76 3.40 9.39
CA PHE A 90 -1.66 3.06 10.29
C PHE A 90 -0.96 4.31 10.81
N ALA A 91 -0.62 5.25 9.91
CA ALA A 91 -0.02 6.53 10.26
C ALA A 91 -0.93 7.32 11.22
N TRP A 92 -2.25 7.32 11.01
CA TRP A 92 -3.21 7.97 11.92
C TRP A 92 -3.31 7.30 13.29
N LYS A 93 -3.32 5.97 13.36
CA LYS A 93 -3.45 5.25 14.64
C LYS A 93 -2.17 5.28 15.48
N LYS A 94 -1.01 5.42 14.85
CA LYS A 94 0.29 5.37 15.53
C LYS A 94 1.00 6.72 15.61
N ASP A 95 0.40 7.79 15.05
CA ASP A 95 1.00 9.11 14.88
C ASP A 95 2.43 9.05 14.27
N PHE A 96 2.70 8.03 13.45
CA PHE A 96 4.00 7.79 12.86
C PHE A 96 4.13 8.58 11.56
N TYR A 97 4.87 9.70 11.60
CA TYR A 97 5.12 10.59 10.46
C TYR A 97 3.85 10.89 9.65
N LEU A 98 2.75 11.20 10.34
CA LEU A 98 1.43 11.30 9.73
C LEU A 98 1.39 12.30 8.57
N LYS A 99 1.92 13.50 8.78
CA LYS A 99 1.83 14.59 7.81
C LYS A 99 2.67 14.28 6.58
N GLU A 100 3.88 13.81 6.84
CA GLU A 100 4.87 13.43 5.84
C GLU A 100 4.35 12.26 5.01
N SER A 101 3.77 11.24 5.64
CA SER A 101 3.23 10.06 4.97
C SER A 101 2.06 10.40 4.05
N ILE A 102 1.15 11.28 4.49
CA ILE A 102 0.04 11.75 3.62
C ILE A 102 0.60 12.51 2.42
N VAL A 103 1.52 13.45 2.62
CA VAL A 103 2.13 14.23 1.52
C VAL A 103 2.84 13.33 0.52
N VAL A 104 3.65 12.37 1.00
CA VAL A 104 4.37 11.43 0.15
C VAL A 104 3.41 10.56 -0.66
N CYS A 105 2.35 10.05 -0.04
CA CYS A 105 1.35 9.24 -0.75
C CYS A 105 0.57 10.06 -1.79
N SER A 106 0.43 11.37 -1.60
CA SER A 106 -0.20 12.28 -2.57
C SER A 106 0.67 12.59 -3.79
N PHE A 107 1.96 12.24 -3.78
CA PHE A 107 2.80 12.42 -4.97
C PHE A 107 2.36 11.52 -6.13
N LEU A 108 2.47 12.06 -7.34
CA LEU A 108 2.02 11.40 -8.57
C LEU A 108 2.63 10.01 -8.76
N SER A 109 3.89 9.81 -8.35
CA SER A 109 4.57 8.50 -8.41
C SER A 109 3.88 7.46 -7.51
N PHE A 110 3.51 7.83 -6.28
CA PHE A 110 2.82 6.92 -5.36
C PHE A 110 1.39 6.63 -5.82
N VAL A 111 0.65 7.65 -6.26
CA VAL A 111 -0.67 7.46 -6.89
C VAL A 111 -0.56 6.53 -8.11
N SER A 112 0.51 6.62 -8.90
CA SER A 112 0.77 5.74 -10.04
C SER A 112 1.01 4.29 -9.61
N ILE A 113 1.72 4.07 -8.51
CA ILE A 113 2.01 2.74 -7.96
C ILE A 113 0.75 2.11 -7.40
N PHE A 114 -0.05 2.84 -6.61
CA PHE A 114 -1.29 2.31 -6.02
C PHE A 114 -2.40 2.05 -7.05
N SER A 115 -2.38 2.72 -8.21
CA SER A 115 -3.34 2.49 -9.30
C SER A 115 -2.91 1.39 -10.29
N ALA A 116 -1.61 1.14 -10.40
CA ALA A 116 -1.07 0.08 -11.24
C ALA A 116 -1.24 -1.29 -10.58
N THR A 117 -1.41 -2.34 -11.38
CA THR A 117 -1.43 -3.72 -10.87
C THR A 117 0.01 -4.23 -10.74
N LEU A 118 0.65 -3.80 -9.66
CA LEU A 118 2.06 -4.06 -9.34
C LEU A 118 2.20 -4.45 -7.87
N SER A 119 3.18 -5.31 -7.59
CA SER A 119 3.50 -5.80 -6.24
C SER A 119 3.94 -4.70 -5.28
N GLU A 120 4.49 -3.63 -5.83
CA GLU A 120 5.16 -2.53 -5.16
C GLU A 120 4.18 -1.76 -4.27
N GLY A 121 2.92 -1.61 -4.68
CA GLY A 121 1.89 -0.98 -3.87
C GLY A 121 1.68 -1.70 -2.54
N LEU A 122 1.55 -3.03 -2.60
CA LEU A 122 1.43 -3.87 -1.41
C LEU A 122 2.72 -3.85 -0.59
N MET A 123 3.86 -4.01 -1.25
CA MET A 123 5.18 -4.01 -0.59
C MET A 123 5.42 -2.72 0.21
N LEU A 124 5.06 -1.56 -0.32
CA LEU A 124 5.21 -0.27 0.37
C LEU A 124 4.46 -0.22 1.70
N SER A 125 3.26 -0.82 1.77
CA SER A 125 2.49 -0.86 3.01
C SER A 125 3.20 -1.70 4.10
N PHE A 126 3.82 -2.81 3.72
CA PHE A 126 4.62 -3.64 4.62
C PHE A 126 5.94 -2.96 5.02
N ILE A 127 6.63 -2.32 4.08
CA ILE A 127 7.85 -1.55 4.38
C ILE A 127 7.55 -0.44 5.37
N PHE A 128 6.41 0.26 5.22
CA PHE A 128 6.01 1.31 6.15
C PHE A 128 5.82 0.79 7.58
N ILE A 129 5.17 -0.37 7.74
CA ILE A 129 5.04 -1.05 9.05
C ILE A 129 6.42 -1.47 9.59
N LEU A 130 7.29 -2.01 8.73
CA LEU A 130 8.64 -2.41 9.11
C LEU A 130 9.45 -1.22 9.63
N MET A 131 9.34 -0.06 8.98
CA MET A 131 9.98 1.18 9.44
C MET A 131 9.49 1.60 10.82
N TYR A 132 8.19 1.50 11.08
CA TYR A 132 7.63 1.77 12.40
C TYR A 132 8.19 0.82 13.47
N VAL A 133 8.20 -0.48 13.20
CA VAL A 133 8.72 -1.50 14.13
C VAL A 133 10.20 -1.24 14.41
N SER A 134 10.98 -0.97 13.37
CA SER A 134 12.41 -0.67 13.47
C SER A 134 12.65 0.56 14.35
N ASN A 135 11.89 1.63 14.14
CA ASN A 135 11.95 2.83 14.97
C ASN A 135 11.61 2.54 16.44
N CYS A 136 10.58 1.71 16.72
CA CYS A 136 10.26 1.31 18.09
C CYS A 136 11.39 0.53 18.76
N ILE A 137 12.04 -0.40 18.04
CA ILE A 137 13.16 -1.18 18.58
C ILE A 137 14.35 -0.27 18.88
N ILE A 138 14.69 0.64 17.97
CA ILE A 138 15.80 1.59 18.13
C ILE A 138 15.55 2.50 19.34
N GLN A 139 14.35 3.06 19.48
CA GLN A 139 14.02 3.92 20.63
C GLN A 139 14.10 3.15 21.96
N LYS A 140 13.60 1.91 21.99
CA LYS A 140 13.67 1.06 23.19
C LYS A 140 15.12 0.73 23.58
N ASN A 141 15.97 0.44 22.61
CA ASN A 141 17.39 0.16 22.86
C ASN A 141 18.15 1.42 23.30
N GLY A 142 17.86 2.57 22.70
CA GLY A 142 18.45 3.85 23.12
C GLY A 142 18.07 4.25 24.54
N GLN A 143 16.84 3.99 24.98
CA GLN A 143 16.42 4.22 26.37
C GLN A 143 17.13 3.29 27.36
N LYS A 144 17.30 2.00 27.01
CA LYS A 144 18.05 1.04 27.84
C LYS A 144 19.52 1.44 28.01
N GLN A 145 20.18 1.94 26.96
CA GLN A 145 21.56 2.40 27.04
C GLN A 145 21.70 3.60 27.98
N LYS A 146 20.79 4.58 27.91
CA LYS A 146 20.78 5.74 28.82
C LYS A 146 20.55 5.34 30.28
N ALA A 147 19.73 4.32 30.54
CA ALA A 147 19.47 3.82 31.88
C ALA A 147 20.64 3.03 32.50
N PHE A 148 21.53 2.46 31.68
CA PHE A 148 22.75 1.76 32.14
C PHE A 148 23.97 2.68 32.28
N SER A 149 23.93 3.89 31.72
CA SER A 149 25.00 4.89 31.80
C SER A 149 24.81 5.92 32.93
N THR A 150 23.86 5.68 33.84
CA THR A 150 23.59 6.52 35.03
C THR A 150 23.75 5.64 36.27
#